data_AF-A0A8D8CK92-F1
#
_entry.id   AF-A0A8D8CK92-F1
#
_cell.length_a   1.000
_cell.length_b   1.000
_cell.length_c   1.000
_cell.angle_alpha   90.00
_cell.angle_beta   90.00
_cell.angle_gamma   90.00
#
_symmetry.space_group_name_H-M   'P 1'
#
loop_
_entity.id
_entity.type
_entity.pdbx_description
1 polymer ?
#
loop_
_entity_poly.entity_id
_entity_poly.type
_entity_poly.pdbx_seq_one_letter_code
_entity_poly.pdbx_strand_id
1 'polypeptide(L)'
;CTFCAYGAIYCGRGRVCYARNARCDGKIDCPDGADEKDCLSISPQVTHLTFPPPIVPHRPRFYSEGYAVFSEKGTTGKLCSVGMESNEYVRNTVAESLCKALGFERVDFSEIRNDTEPNTSYVRVLDPRASEISFVRTTCQSKQSLYVSCGQLECGVQSALPNGGNVGLSKMAAPGDWPWLVALFRADTHVCDGTLVSSDWVLTTESCFQGQAKATWYAIFGAVRLTSNAPWTQRRRIVTYTKTLLDCV
;
A
#
# COMPACT_ATOMS: atom_id res chain seq x y z
N CYS A 1 -1.10 -20.76 6.49
CA CYS A 1 -2.30 -21.19 5.74
C CYS A 1 -2.21 -22.68 5.45
N THR A 2 -3.26 -23.47 5.68
CA THR A 2 -3.27 -24.93 5.47
C THR A 2 -3.63 -25.35 4.04
N PHE A 3 -4.12 -24.43 3.21
CA PHE A 3 -4.63 -24.72 1.87
C PHE A 3 -3.74 -24.23 0.72
N CYS A 4 -2.76 -23.36 0.98
CA CYS A 4 -1.79 -22.95 -0.04
C CYS A 4 -0.58 -23.88 0.00
N ALA A 5 -0.03 -24.20 -1.18
CA ALA A 5 1.25 -24.89 -1.28
C ALA A 5 2.37 -24.07 -0.61
N TYR A 6 3.46 -24.75 -0.20
CA TYR A 6 4.58 -24.07 0.43
C TYR A 6 5.17 -22.99 -0.48
N GLY A 7 5.30 -21.77 0.04
CA GLY A 7 5.83 -20.62 -0.69
C GLY A 7 4.82 -19.88 -1.57
N ALA A 8 3.61 -20.41 -1.80
CA ALA A 8 2.55 -19.73 -2.55
C ALA A 8 1.98 -18.52 -1.79
N ILE A 9 1.49 -17.54 -2.53
CA ILE A 9 0.93 -16.30 -2.00
C ILE A 9 -0.59 -16.39 -2.05
N TYR A 10 -1.26 -15.99 -0.98
CA TYR A 10 -2.71 -16.02 -0.87
C TYR A 10 -3.33 -14.77 -1.50
N CYS A 11 -4.33 -14.90 -2.39
CA CYS A 11 -4.97 -13.77 -3.07
C CYS A 11 -5.79 -12.84 -2.16
N GLY A 12 -5.82 -13.05 -0.84
CA GLY A 12 -6.63 -12.25 0.08
C GLY A 12 -8.12 -12.62 0.08
N ARG A 13 -8.69 -12.94 -1.09
CA ARG A 13 -10.10 -13.32 -1.25
C ARG A 13 -10.26 -14.80 -1.64
N GLY A 14 -11.15 -15.50 -0.92
CA GLY A 14 -11.52 -16.88 -1.23
C GLY A 14 -10.50 -17.92 -0.74
N ARG A 15 -10.37 -19.05 -1.46
CA ARG A 15 -9.36 -20.09 -1.18
C ARG A 15 -8.40 -20.24 -2.36
N VAL A 16 -7.99 -19.11 -2.93
CA VAL A 16 -7.14 -19.04 -4.11
C VAL A 16 -5.73 -18.59 -3.71
N CYS A 17 -4.73 -19.29 -4.22
CA CYS A 17 -3.32 -18.94 -4.03
C CYS A 17 -2.62 -19.01 -5.38
N TYR A 18 -1.62 -18.16 -5.59
CA TYR A 18 -0.82 -18.10 -6.80
C TYR A 18 0.65 -18.34 -6.46
N ALA A 19 1.43 -18.71 -7.49
CA ALA A 19 2.85 -18.98 -7.34
C ALA A 19 3.64 -17.66 -7.18
N ARG A 20 4.81 -17.68 -6.54
CA ARG A 20 5.60 -16.45 -6.33
C ARG A 20 5.92 -15.73 -7.64
N ASN A 21 6.25 -16.50 -8.66
CA ASN A 21 6.62 -16.01 -9.99
C ASN A 21 5.44 -15.42 -10.78
N ALA A 22 4.21 -15.66 -10.34
CA ALA A 22 3.00 -15.05 -10.89
C ALA A 22 2.71 -13.66 -10.30
N ARG A 23 3.56 -13.15 -9.39
CA ARG A 23 3.43 -11.76 -8.93
C ARG A 23 3.97 -10.81 -10.00
N CYS A 24 3.13 -9.91 -10.49
CA CYS A 24 3.50 -8.89 -11.47
C CYS A 24 4.10 -9.52 -12.73
N ASP A 25 3.40 -10.50 -13.31
CA ASP A 25 3.78 -11.19 -14.53
C ASP A 25 2.94 -10.78 -15.76
N GLY A 26 1.99 -9.86 -15.57
CA GLY A 26 1.07 -9.34 -16.58
C GLY A 26 -0.19 -10.18 -16.76
N LYS A 27 -0.37 -11.26 -15.99
CA LYS A 27 -1.53 -12.15 -16.08
C LYS A 27 -2.31 -12.12 -14.76
N ILE A 28 -3.61 -11.86 -14.86
CA ILE A 28 -4.51 -11.91 -13.71
C ILE A 28 -4.71 -13.38 -13.27
N ASP A 29 -4.03 -13.80 -12.22
CA ASP A 29 -4.18 -15.09 -11.55
C ASP A 29 -5.10 -15.01 -10.33
N CYS A 30 -5.17 -13.87 -9.64
CA CYS A 30 -6.14 -13.66 -8.57
C CYS A 30 -7.49 -13.17 -9.12
N PRO A 31 -8.65 -13.59 -8.55
CA PRO A 31 -9.97 -13.18 -9.03
C PRO A 31 -10.22 -11.67 -9.04
N ASP A 32 -9.49 -10.91 -8.22
CA ASP A 32 -9.54 -9.45 -8.07
C ASP A 32 -8.31 -8.73 -8.68
N GLY A 33 -7.45 -9.48 -9.38
CA GLY A 33 -6.19 -8.99 -9.95
C GLY A 33 -5.20 -8.48 -8.93
N ALA A 34 -5.29 -8.92 -7.66
CA ALA A 34 -4.41 -8.45 -6.58
C ALA A 34 -2.93 -8.79 -6.81
N ASP A 35 -2.65 -9.83 -7.59
CA ASP A 35 -1.32 -10.27 -8.00
C ASP A 35 -0.61 -9.29 -8.95
N GLU A 36 -1.37 -8.49 -9.69
CA GLU A 36 -0.91 -7.49 -10.66
C GLU A 36 -1.05 -6.05 -10.13
N LYS A 37 -1.35 -5.89 -8.84
CA LYS A 37 -1.40 -4.59 -8.14
C LYS A 37 -0.13 -4.37 -7.32
N ASP A 38 0.22 -3.11 -7.09
CA ASP A 38 1.35 -2.70 -6.24
C ASP A 38 2.69 -3.35 -6.67
N CYS A 39 2.90 -3.50 -7.98
CA CYS A 39 4.17 -3.95 -8.56
C CYS A 39 5.29 -2.93 -8.38
N LEU A 40 4.89 -1.69 -8.09
CA LEU A 40 5.76 -0.57 -7.74
C LEU A 40 5.66 -0.34 -6.24
N SER A 41 6.77 0.00 -5.61
CA SER A 41 6.81 0.35 -4.19
C SER A 41 8.00 1.26 -3.87
N ILE A 42 7.91 1.94 -2.75
CA ILE A 42 9.03 2.66 -2.15
C ILE A 42 9.41 1.94 -0.87
N SER A 43 10.70 1.71 -0.65
CA SER A 43 11.17 1.13 0.61
C SER A 43 12.62 1.53 0.91
N PRO A 44 12.97 1.80 2.19
CA PRO A 44 14.36 2.00 2.59
C PRO A 44 15.27 0.79 2.27
N GLN A 45 14.72 -0.43 2.29
CA GLN A 45 15.45 -1.68 2.02
C GLN A 45 14.54 -2.70 1.30
N VAL A 46 15.10 -3.49 0.38
CA VAL A 46 14.33 -4.52 -0.36
C VAL A 46 13.95 -5.69 0.55
N THR A 47 14.78 -6.00 1.55
CA THR A 47 14.45 -7.00 2.59
C THR A 47 13.13 -6.71 3.31
N HIS A 48 12.76 -5.45 3.53
CA HIS A 48 11.50 -5.09 4.20
C HIS A 48 10.25 -5.50 3.41
N LEU A 49 10.38 -5.69 2.09
CA LEU A 49 9.30 -6.10 1.20
C LEU A 49 9.24 -7.61 0.97
N THR A 50 10.35 -8.31 1.25
CA THR A 50 10.54 -9.73 0.92
C THR A 50 10.56 -10.64 2.15
N PHE A 51 10.82 -10.10 3.36
CA PHE A 51 10.94 -10.88 4.59
C PHE A 51 10.17 -10.31 5.80
N PRO A 52 9.38 -11.16 6.50
CA PRO A 52 8.86 -12.45 6.03
C PRO A 52 7.94 -12.25 4.81
N PRO A 53 7.72 -13.28 3.97
CA PRO A 53 6.77 -13.17 2.85
C PRO A 53 5.46 -12.63 3.42
N PRO A 54 4.92 -11.54 2.86
CA PRO A 54 3.74 -10.93 3.43
C PRO A 54 2.63 -12.00 3.41
N ILE A 55 2.05 -12.28 4.57
CA ILE A 55 1.02 -13.32 4.75
C ILE A 55 -0.21 -13.02 3.86
N VAL A 56 -0.31 -11.79 3.38
CA VAL A 56 -1.27 -11.27 2.40
C VAL A 56 -0.60 -10.25 1.47
N PRO A 57 -1.02 -10.14 0.20
CA PRO A 57 -0.48 -9.20 -0.78
C PRO A 57 -0.52 -7.74 -0.31
N HIS A 58 -1.47 -7.38 0.57
CA HIS A 58 -1.71 -5.99 1.02
C HIS A 58 -1.13 -5.63 2.40
N ARG A 59 -0.06 -6.31 2.87
CA ARG A 59 0.70 -5.83 4.04
C ARG A 59 2.05 -5.15 3.71
N PRO A 60 2.22 -4.40 2.60
CA PRO A 60 3.39 -3.53 2.53
C PRO A 60 3.24 -2.47 3.62
N ARG A 61 4.30 -2.28 4.42
CA ARG A 61 4.43 -1.02 5.12
C ARG A 61 4.50 0.05 4.04
N PHE A 62 3.52 0.93 4.01
CA PHE A 62 3.56 2.09 3.13
C PHE A 62 4.68 2.99 3.63
N TYR A 63 5.72 3.12 2.82
CA TYR A 63 6.77 4.10 3.02
C TYR A 63 6.49 5.26 2.07
N SER A 64 6.46 6.47 2.63
CA SER A 64 6.47 7.69 1.83
C SER A 64 7.86 8.00 1.29
N GLU A 65 8.91 7.37 1.82
CA GLU A 65 10.31 7.68 1.50
C GLU A 65 11.15 6.39 1.41
N GLY A 66 12.02 6.30 0.41
CA GLY A 66 12.90 5.15 0.22
C GLY A 66 13.45 5.01 -1.20
N TYR A 67 14.07 3.87 -1.48
CA TYR A 67 14.46 3.50 -2.84
C TYR A 67 13.23 3.10 -3.66
N ALA A 68 13.25 3.43 -4.95
CA ALA A 68 12.25 2.95 -5.90
C ALA A 68 12.45 1.45 -6.16
N VAL A 69 11.48 0.64 -5.76
CA VAL A 69 11.51 -0.82 -5.82
C VAL A 69 10.44 -1.34 -6.76
N PHE A 70 10.84 -2.25 -7.64
CA PHE A 70 10.01 -2.84 -8.67
C PHE A 70 9.94 -4.35 -8.43
N SER A 71 8.74 -4.91 -8.54
CA SER A 71 8.52 -6.35 -8.51
C SER A 71 8.02 -6.82 -9.87
N GLU A 72 8.66 -7.86 -10.41
CA GLU A 72 8.29 -8.48 -11.68
C GLU A 72 8.56 -9.98 -11.60
N LYS A 73 7.59 -10.80 -12.01
CA LYS A 73 7.68 -12.27 -12.03
C LYS A 73 8.20 -12.86 -10.71
N GLY A 74 7.72 -12.34 -9.58
CA GLY A 74 8.13 -12.78 -8.24
C GLY A 74 9.52 -12.36 -7.78
N THR A 75 10.25 -11.58 -8.58
CA THR A 75 11.52 -10.98 -8.19
C THR A 75 11.33 -9.52 -7.85
N THR A 76 12.08 -9.03 -6.87
CA THR A 76 12.01 -7.64 -6.41
C THR A 76 13.40 -7.03 -6.50
N GLY A 77 13.49 -5.82 -7.03
CA GLY A 77 14.76 -5.14 -7.28
C GLY A 77 14.64 -3.61 -7.24
N LYS A 78 15.78 -2.93 -7.19
CA LYS A 78 15.85 -1.47 -7.18
C LYS A 78 16.03 -0.89 -8.57
N LEU A 79 15.59 0.34 -8.78
CA LEU A 79 15.78 1.04 -10.03
C LEU A 79 17.18 1.65 -10.13
N CYS A 80 17.99 1.13 -11.05
CA CYS A 80 19.34 1.62 -11.31
C CYS A 80 19.33 3.05 -11.88
N SER A 81 20.29 3.87 -11.46
CA SER A 81 20.46 5.28 -11.87
C SER A 81 20.86 5.48 -13.34
N VAL A 82 21.30 4.43 -14.04
CA VAL A 82 21.83 4.52 -15.40
C VAL A 82 20.84 5.21 -16.34
N GLY A 83 21.26 6.33 -16.93
CA GLY A 83 20.44 7.17 -17.80
C GLY A 83 19.65 8.29 -17.10
N MET A 84 19.66 8.34 -15.76
CA MET A 84 19.00 9.37 -14.94
C MET A 84 19.98 10.28 -14.19
N GLU A 85 21.28 9.96 -14.20
CA GLU A 85 22.32 10.66 -13.43
C GLU A 85 22.47 12.14 -13.80
N SER A 86 22.47 12.46 -15.09
CA SER A 86 22.65 13.83 -15.60
C SER A 86 21.35 14.51 -16.03
N ASN A 87 20.24 13.77 -16.09
CA ASN A 87 18.98 14.26 -16.63
C ASN A 87 17.92 14.37 -15.54
N GLU A 88 17.94 15.51 -14.85
CA GLU A 88 17.01 15.83 -13.76
C GLU A 88 15.55 15.77 -14.21
N TYR A 89 15.25 16.18 -15.44
CA TYR A 89 13.90 16.09 -16.00
C TYR A 89 13.38 14.64 -15.99
N VAL A 90 14.16 13.70 -16.54
CA VAL A 90 13.79 12.27 -16.56
C VAL A 90 13.67 11.71 -15.14
N ARG A 91 14.59 12.07 -14.24
CA ARG A 91 14.55 11.65 -12.83
C ARG A 91 13.24 12.09 -12.16
N ASN A 92 12.87 13.35 -12.31
CA ASN A 92 11.65 13.90 -11.72
C ASN A 92 10.39 13.30 -12.34
N THR A 93 10.33 13.10 -13.67
CA THR A 93 9.18 12.45 -14.31
C THR A 93 8.96 11.02 -13.83
N VAL A 94 10.04 10.24 -13.63
CA VAL A 94 9.96 8.88 -13.10
C VAL A 94 9.49 8.90 -11.64
N ALA A 95 10.02 9.81 -10.83
CA ALA A 95 9.60 9.99 -9.44
C ALA A 95 8.12 10.41 -9.33
N GLU A 96 7.66 11.33 -10.17
CA GLU A 96 6.26 11.76 -10.22
C GLU A 96 5.33 10.62 -10.62
N SER A 97 5.71 9.86 -11.65
CA SER A 97 4.93 8.70 -12.09
C SER A 97 4.85 7.63 -11.01
N LEU A 98 5.97 7.39 -10.30
CA LEU A 98 6.01 6.46 -9.17
C LEU A 98 5.12 6.91 -8.02
N CYS A 99 5.25 8.17 -7.55
CA CYS A 99 4.44 8.67 -6.44
C CYS A 99 2.94 8.64 -6.77
N LYS A 100 2.55 9.06 -7.99
CA LYS A 100 1.15 8.99 -8.44
C LYS A 100 0.64 7.55 -8.50
N ALA A 101 1.44 6.61 -9.01
CA ALA A 101 1.06 5.20 -9.05
C ALA A 101 0.89 4.58 -7.66
N LEU A 102 1.57 5.13 -6.64
CA LEU A 102 1.44 4.74 -5.24
C LEU A 102 0.33 5.49 -4.49
N GLY A 103 -0.42 6.37 -5.17
CA GLY A 103 -1.51 7.14 -4.58
C GLY A 103 -1.04 8.39 -3.81
N PHE A 104 0.15 8.91 -4.07
CA PHE A 104 0.61 10.19 -3.53
C PHE A 104 0.33 11.34 -4.51
N GLU A 105 -0.02 12.49 -3.96
CA GLU A 105 -0.38 13.69 -4.74
C GLU A 105 0.85 14.35 -5.37
N ARG A 106 1.99 14.33 -4.68
CA ARG A 106 3.21 15.03 -5.11
C ARG A 106 4.50 14.31 -4.72
N VAL A 107 5.58 14.71 -5.37
CA VAL A 107 6.96 14.35 -5.00
C VAL A 107 7.51 15.45 -4.10
N ASP A 108 8.03 15.10 -2.94
CA ASP A 108 8.77 16.06 -2.09
C ASP A 108 10.19 16.26 -2.61
N PHE A 109 10.90 15.15 -2.90
CA PHE A 109 12.21 15.20 -3.55
C PHE A 109 12.54 13.88 -4.26
N SER A 110 13.46 13.96 -5.23
CA SER A 110 14.06 12.80 -5.90
C SER A 110 15.57 12.97 -6.01
N GLU A 111 16.32 11.94 -5.65
CA GLU A 111 17.78 11.96 -5.71
C GLU A 111 18.36 10.57 -5.98
N ILE A 112 19.65 10.52 -6.32
CA ILE A 112 20.36 9.27 -6.57
C ILE A 112 21.22 8.98 -5.36
N ARG A 113 20.97 7.84 -4.70
CA ARG A 113 21.75 7.39 -3.54
C ARG A 113 22.48 6.09 -3.85
N ASN A 114 23.61 5.89 -3.19
CA ASN A 114 24.35 4.64 -3.25
C ASN A 114 23.60 3.56 -2.48
N ASP A 115 23.35 2.45 -3.15
CA ASP A 115 22.77 1.26 -2.57
C ASP A 115 23.83 0.51 -1.74
N THR A 116 23.59 0.42 -0.44
CA THR A 116 24.44 -0.28 0.52
C THR A 116 23.99 -1.71 0.80
N GLU A 117 22.85 -2.15 0.25
CA GLU A 117 22.26 -3.46 0.51
C GLU A 117 22.97 -4.54 -0.34
N PRO A 118 23.42 -5.66 0.26
CA PRO A 118 24.07 -6.73 -0.49
C PRO A 118 23.05 -7.56 -1.30
N ASN A 119 23.49 -8.11 -2.44
CA ASN A 119 22.70 -9.02 -3.29
C ASN A 119 21.37 -8.44 -3.80
N THR A 120 21.29 -7.14 -4.04
CA THR A 120 20.14 -6.51 -4.68
C THR A 120 20.10 -6.77 -6.18
N SER A 121 18.92 -7.11 -6.68
CA SER A 121 18.66 -7.13 -8.13
C SER A 121 18.34 -5.72 -8.60
N TYR A 122 18.77 -5.36 -9.82
CA TYR A 122 18.51 -4.06 -10.40
C TYR A 122 17.68 -4.16 -11.67
N VAL A 123 16.87 -3.15 -11.90
CA VAL A 123 16.12 -2.95 -13.14
C VAL A 123 16.42 -1.56 -13.71
N ARG A 124 16.23 -1.40 -15.01
CA ARG A 124 16.23 -0.09 -15.69
C ARG A 124 14.94 0.09 -16.47
N VAL A 125 14.52 1.34 -16.63
CA VAL A 125 13.42 1.70 -17.54
C VAL A 125 13.92 1.52 -18.99
N LEU A 126 13.11 0.87 -19.83
CA LEU A 126 13.41 0.71 -21.26
C LEU A 126 13.14 1.99 -22.05
N ASP A 127 11.92 2.53 -21.92
CA ASP A 127 11.51 3.77 -22.57
C ASP A 127 10.68 4.62 -21.60
N PRO A 128 11.22 5.74 -21.09
CA PRO A 128 10.49 6.63 -20.20
C PRO A 128 9.41 7.46 -20.90
N ARG A 129 9.30 7.42 -22.24
CA ARG A 129 8.28 8.12 -23.02
C ARG A 129 7.12 7.23 -23.45
N ALA A 130 7.21 5.93 -23.22
CA ALA A 130 6.14 5.00 -23.52
C ALA A 130 4.94 5.22 -22.59
N SER A 131 3.74 4.90 -23.08
CA SER A 131 2.50 4.95 -22.28
C SER A 131 2.47 3.89 -21.18
N GLU A 132 3.25 2.82 -21.33
CA GLU A 132 3.41 1.75 -20.35
C GLU A 132 4.88 1.61 -19.99
N ILE A 133 5.18 1.68 -18.69
CA ILE A 133 6.56 1.61 -18.19
C ILE A 133 6.98 0.14 -18.18
N SER A 134 7.97 -0.20 -18.99
CA SER A 134 8.58 -1.54 -19.03
C SER A 134 9.97 -1.55 -18.41
N PHE A 135 10.24 -2.59 -17.63
CA PHE A 135 11.49 -2.76 -16.90
C PHE A 135 12.30 -3.90 -17.50
N VAL A 136 13.61 -3.71 -17.56
CA VAL A 136 14.54 -4.78 -17.93
C VAL A 136 15.55 -4.96 -16.83
N ARG A 137 15.74 -6.22 -16.43
CA ARG A 137 16.78 -6.61 -15.48
C ARG A 137 18.14 -6.19 -16.01
N THR A 138 18.92 -5.57 -15.14
CA THR A 138 20.25 -5.05 -15.48
C THR A 138 21.22 -5.29 -14.33
N THR A 139 22.51 -5.31 -14.65
CA THR A 139 23.57 -5.27 -13.66
C THR A 139 23.99 -3.80 -13.44
N CYS A 140 23.71 -3.24 -12.27
CA CYS A 140 24.02 -1.86 -11.95
C CYS A 140 25.45 -1.73 -11.40
N GLN A 141 26.43 -1.43 -12.26
CA GLN A 141 27.84 -1.33 -11.85
C GLN A 141 28.11 -0.18 -10.87
N SER A 142 27.39 0.94 -11.02
CA SER A 142 27.50 2.11 -10.13
C SER A 142 26.95 1.85 -8.72
N LYS A 143 26.11 0.81 -8.55
CA LYS A 143 25.30 0.59 -7.33
C LYS A 143 24.55 1.84 -6.89
N GLN A 144 24.14 2.68 -7.84
CA GLN A 144 23.38 3.89 -7.58
C GLN A 144 21.93 3.64 -7.97
N SER A 145 21.02 4.06 -7.08
CA SER A 145 19.59 3.82 -7.24
C SER A 145 18.80 5.10 -6.99
N LEU A 146 17.66 5.20 -7.67
CA LEU A 146 16.71 6.28 -7.43
C LEU A 146 16.12 6.16 -6.01
N TYR A 147 16.21 7.25 -5.26
CA TYR A 147 15.64 7.43 -3.94
C TYR A 147 14.62 8.57 -4.00
N VAL A 148 13.40 8.32 -3.53
CA VAL A 148 12.25 9.20 -3.70
C VAL A 148 11.55 9.41 -2.36
N SER A 149 11.12 10.64 -2.12
CA SER A 149 10.12 10.97 -1.10
C SER A 149 8.87 11.48 -1.77
N CYS A 150 7.75 10.84 -1.49
CA CYS A 150 6.42 11.28 -1.90
C CYS A 150 5.74 12.01 -0.74
N GLY A 151 5.08 13.12 -1.07
CA GLY A 151 4.32 13.93 -0.13
C GLY A 151 2.83 13.69 -0.31
N GLN A 152 2.11 13.56 0.81
CA GLN A 152 0.64 13.51 0.92
C GLN A 152 -0.01 12.36 0.13
N LEU A 153 -0.56 11.38 0.86
CA LEU A 153 -1.38 10.34 0.24
C LEU A 153 -2.74 10.94 -0.14
N GLU A 154 -3.21 10.67 -1.36
CA GLU A 154 -4.52 11.09 -1.83
C GLU A 154 -5.60 10.43 -0.95
N CYS A 155 -6.51 11.24 -0.42
CA CYS A 155 -7.61 10.77 0.41
C CYS A 155 -8.87 10.53 -0.43
N GLY A 156 -9.76 9.65 0.06
CA GLY A 156 -11.05 9.42 -0.60
C GLY A 156 -11.02 8.48 -1.82
N VAL A 157 -9.87 7.85 -2.13
CA VAL A 157 -9.73 6.88 -3.22
C VAL A 157 -9.99 5.45 -2.74
N GLN A 158 -10.79 4.68 -3.49
CA GLN A 158 -11.08 3.28 -3.20
C GLN A 158 -10.01 2.37 -3.84
N SER A 159 -9.20 1.66 -3.04
CA SER A 159 -8.10 0.83 -3.55
C SER A 159 -8.56 -0.40 -4.34
N ALA A 160 -9.80 -0.85 -4.16
CA ALA A 160 -10.33 -2.06 -4.79
C ALA A 160 -10.92 -1.82 -6.20
N LEU A 161 -11.32 -0.59 -6.53
CA LEU A 161 -11.97 -0.22 -7.79
C LEU A 161 -11.14 0.84 -8.51
N PRO A 162 -10.50 0.51 -9.65
CA PRO A 162 -9.91 1.52 -10.51
C PRO A 162 -11.02 2.46 -11.02
N ASN A 163 -10.74 3.76 -11.08
CA ASN A 163 -11.61 4.77 -11.68
C ASN A 163 -12.19 4.28 -13.01
N GLY A 164 -13.49 3.98 -13.07
CA GLY A 164 -14.18 3.66 -14.33
C GLY A 164 -15.21 2.53 -14.31
N GLY A 165 -15.44 1.85 -13.18
CA GLY A 165 -16.49 0.83 -13.11
C GLY A 165 -17.76 1.34 -12.47
N ASN A 166 -18.77 1.76 -13.25
CA ASN A 166 -20.18 1.75 -12.82
C ASN A 166 -20.65 0.30 -12.64
N VAL A 167 -20.01 -0.44 -11.74
CA VAL A 167 -20.45 -1.75 -11.29
C VAL A 167 -21.36 -1.47 -10.11
N GLY A 168 -22.65 -1.72 -10.29
CA GLY A 168 -23.67 -1.47 -9.27
C GLY A 168 -23.20 -1.92 -7.89
N LEU A 169 -23.43 -1.08 -6.88
CA LEU A 169 -23.09 -1.33 -5.48
C LEU A 169 -23.49 -2.76 -5.12
N SER A 170 -22.49 -3.63 -4.95
CA SER A 170 -22.73 -4.98 -4.46
C SER A 170 -23.40 -4.87 -3.10
N LYS A 171 -24.33 -5.78 -2.77
CA LYS A 171 -25.00 -5.80 -1.44
C LYS A 171 -24.01 -5.88 -0.26
N MET A 172 -22.76 -6.24 -0.50
CA MET A 172 -21.70 -6.39 0.49
C MET A 172 -20.41 -5.74 0.00
N ALA A 173 -19.76 -4.96 0.86
CA ALA A 173 -18.46 -4.36 0.58
C ALA A 173 -17.36 -5.43 0.51
N ALA A 174 -16.45 -5.27 -0.46
CA ALA A 174 -15.21 -6.00 -0.56
C ALA A 174 -14.09 -5.31 0.23
N PRO A 175 -13.00 -6.03 0.59
CA PRO A 175 -11.83 -5.40 1.18
C PRO A 175 -11.28 -4.30 0.27
N GLY A 176 -11.10 -3.09 0.80
CA GLY A 176 -10.57 -1.95 0.05
C GLY A 176 -11.62 -1.03 -0.59
N ASP A 177 -12.91 -1.38 -0.53
CA ASP A 177 -14.00 -0.48 -1.01
C ASP A 177 -14.11 0.79 -0.13
N TRP A 178 -13.89 0.64 1.17
CA TRP A 178 -14.00 1.73 2.15
C TRP A 178 -12.79 1.74 3.08
N PRO A 179 -11.60 2.11 2.58
CA PRO A 179 -10.36 1.99 3.36
C PRO A 179 -10.34 2.90 4.59
N TRP A 180 -11.11 3.99 4.57
CA TRP A 180 -11.26 4.91 5.70
C TRP A 180 -12.31 4.48 6.73
N LEU A 181 -13.07 3.41 6.52
CA LEU A 181 -14.06 2.96 7.51
C LEU A 181 -13.36 2.35 8.74
N VAL A 182 -13.78 2.79 9.92
CA VAL A 182 -13.21 2.37 11.21
C VAL A 182 -14.30 1.80 12.08
N ALA A 183 -14.07 0.62 12.66
CA ALA A 183 -14.95 0.06 13.67
C ALA A 183 -14.38 0.37 15.07
N LEU A 184 -15.19 0.97 15.94
CA LEU A 184 -14.81 1.38 17.29
C LEU A 184 -15.30 0.35 18.32
N PHE A 185 -14.36 -0.18 19.07
CA PHE A 185 -14.56 -1.23 20.06
C PHE A 185 -14.24 -0.75 21.46
N ARG A 186 -15.07 -1.18 22.40
CA ARG A 186 -14.89 -1.00 23.84
C ARG A 186 -14.93 -2.36 24.51
N ALA A 187 -13.85 -2.74 25.21
CA ALA A 187 -13.75 -4.06 25.85
C ALA A 187 -14.20 -5.21 24.91
N ASP A 188 -13.67 -5.21 23.68
CA ASP A 188 -13.98 -6.16 22.61
C ASP A 188 -15.44 -6.22 22.13
N THR A 189 -16.28 -5.25 22.53
CA THR A 189 -17.63 -5.05 22.00
C THR A 189 -17.64 -3.87 21.02
N HIS A 190 -18.18 -4.06 19.82
CA HIS A 190 -18.41 -2.97 18.86
C HIS A 190 -19.46 -2.00 19.42
N VAL A 191 -19.19 -0.70 19.35
CA VAL A 191 -20.10 0.34 19.86
C VAL A 191 -20.53 1.28 18.73
N CYS A 192 -19.58 1.70 17.91
CA CYS A 192 -19.77 2.73 16.89
C CYS A 192 -18.83 2.51 15.71
N ASP A 193 -19.05 3.28 14.66
CA ASP A 193 -18.12 3.42 13.54
C ASP A 193 -17.50 4.83 13.51
N GLY A 194 -16.47 4.99 12.70
CA GLY A 194 -15.79 6.24 12.45
C GLY A 194 -15.13 6.28 11.08
N THR A 195 -14.55 7.43 10.76
CA THR A 195 -13.86 7.69 9.49
C THR A 195 -12.43 8.09 9.78
N LEU A 196 -11.47 7.40 9.18
CA LEU A 196 -10.06 7.78 9.19
C LEU A 196 -9.90 9.07 8.37
N VAL A 197 -9.44 10.15 9.01
CA VAL A 197 -9.24 11.46 8.36
C VAL A 197 -7.76 11.80 8.20
N SER A 198 -6.88 11.16 8.97
CA SER A 198 -5.43 11.17 8.79
C SER A 198 -4.81 9.93 9.42
N SER A 199 -3.49 9.72 9.29
CA SER A 199 -2.77 8.56 9.85
C SER A 199 -3.05 8.29 11.32
N ASP A 200 -3.33 9.35 12.10
CA ASP A 200 -3.45 9.30 13.55
C ASP A 200 -4.79 9.82 14.09
N TRP A 201 -5.70 10.24 13.21
CA TRP A 201 -6.98 10.83 13.61
C TRP A 201 -8.17 10.10 12.97
N VAL A 202 -9.14 9.77 13.82
CA VAL A 202 -10.43 9.19 13.44
C VAL A 202 -11.53 10.16 13.86
N LEU A 203 -12.40 10.50 12.92
CA LEU A 203 -13.60 11.27 13.16
C LEU A 203 -14.77 10.34 13.46
N THR A 204 -15.57 10.67 14.47
CA THR A 204 -16.80 9.95 14.82
C THR A 204 -17.72 10.89 15.60
N THR A 205 -18.85 10.39 16.09
CA THR A 205 -19.80 11.18 16.87
C THR A 205 -19.44 11.18 18.35
N GLU A 206 -19.73 12.28 19.05
CA GLU A 206 -19.50 12.39 20.50
C GLU A 206 -20.27 11.33 21.30
N SER A 207 -21.49 11.01 20.87
CA SER A 207 -22.39 10.07 21.54
C SER A 207 -21.76 8.69 21.79
N CYS A 208 -20.81 8.28 20.94
CA CYS A 208 -20.07 7.03 21.08
C CYS A 208 -19.26 6.94 22.38
N PHE A 209 -18.80 8.06 22.91
CA PHE A 209 -17.94 8.13 24.11
C PHE A 209 -18.69 8.64 25.36
N GLN A 210 -19.99 8.90 25.26
CA GLN A 210 -20.75 9.47 26.37
C GLN A 210 -20.83 8.49 27.56
N GLY A 211 -20.49 8.99 28.75
CA GLY A 211 -20.50 8.21 30.00
C GLY A 211 -19.34 7.22 30.17
N GLN A 212 -18.29 7.30 29.34
CA GLN A 212 -17.30 6.22 29.19
C GLN A 212 -15.84 6.70 29.26
N ALA A 213 -15.56 7.74 30.06
CA ALA A 213 -14.26 8.40 30.14
C ALA A 213 -13.09 7.51 30.63
N LYS A 214 -13.37 6.38 31.30
CA LYS A 214 -12.35 5.45 31.82
C LYS A 214 -12.23 4.15 31.00
N ALA A 215 -13.01 3.98 29.94
CA ALA A 215 -13.01 2.74 29.17
C ALA A 215 -11.79 2.67 28.23
N THR A 216 -11.27 1.46 28.00
CA THR A 216 -10.24 1.24 26.98
C THR A 216 -10.89 1.05 25.62
N TRP A 217 -10.44 1.82 24.65
CA TRP A 217 -10.99 1.85 23.31
C TRP A 217 -10.00 1.38 22.25
N TYR A 218 -10.52 0.70 21.23
CA TYR A 218 -9.76 0.24 20.09
C TYR A 218 -10.44 0.65 18.79
N ALA A 219 -9.65 1.13 17.84
CA ALA A 219 -10.05 1.33 16.46
C ALA A 219 -9.56 0.15 15.62
N ILE A 220 -10.46 -0.44 14.83
CA ILE A 220 -10.17 -1.53 13.90
C ILE A 220 -10.33 -1.02 12.47
N PHE A 221 -9.28 -1.21 11.66
CA PHE A 221 -9.19 -0.75 10.26
C PHE A 221 -9.06 -1.94 9.30
N GLY A 222 -9.51 -1.76 8.05
CA GLY A 222 -9.38 -2.78 7.00
C GLY A 222 -10.20 -4.05 7.26
N ALA A 223 -11.23 -3.97 8.09
CA ALA A 223 -12.16 -5.07 8.36
C ALA A 223 -13.46 -4.85 7.58
N VAL A 224 -13.89 -5.87 6.83
CA VAL A 224 -15.20 -5.89 6.14
C VAL A 224 -16.31 -6.55 6.97
N ARG A 225 -15.94 -7.24 8.05
CA ARG A 225 -16.86 -7.89 8.99
C ARG A 225 -16.29 -7.74 10.40
N LEU A 226 -17.15 -7.43 11.38
CA LEU A 226 -16.74 -7.20 12.77
C LEU A 226 -16.04 -8.41 13.42
N THR A 227 -16.41 -9.63 13.00
CA THR A 227 -15.84 -10.88 13.53
C THR A 227 -14.68 -11.43 12.70
N SER A 228 -14.27 -10.74 11.63
CA SER A 228 -13.22 -11.20 10.73
C SER A 228 -11.85 -10.74 11.20
N ASN A 229 -10.92 -11.69 11.34
CA ASN A 229 -9.51 -11.41 11.57
C ASN A 229 -8.74 -11.58 10.26
N ALA A 230 -8.87 -10.59 9.36
CA ALA A 230 -8.10 -10.62 8.13
C ALA A 230 -6.63 -10.21 8.41
N PRO A 231 -5.64 -10.76 7.69
CA PRO A 231 -4.24 -10.46 8.01
C PRO A 231 -3.85 -8.98 7.79
N TRP A 232 -4.56 -8.24 6.93
CA TRP A 232 -4.37 -6.78 6.73
C TRP A 232 -5.12 -5.92 7.76
N THR A 233 -5.98 -6.51 8.60
CA THR A 233 -6.69 -5.78 9.65
C THR A 233 -5.69 -5.17 10.63
N GLN A 234 -5.86 -3.88 10.94
CA GLN A 234 -5.08 -3.20 11.97
C GLN A 234 -5.96 -2.90 13.18
N ARG A 235 -5.46 -3.20 14.38
CA ARG A 235 -6.09 -2.84 15.65
C ARG A 235 -5.19 -1.84 16.37
N ARG A 236 -5.69 -0.64 16.65
CA ARG A 236 -4.97 0.44 17.33
C ARG A 236 -5.72 0.86 18.59
N ARG A 237 -4.99 1.12 19.67
CA ARG A 237 -5.58 1.67 20.90
C ARG A 237 -5.81 3.17 20.73
N ILE A 238 -7.00 3.64 21.08
CA ILE A 238 -7.29 5.07 21.13
C ILE A 238 -6.67 5.62 22.43
N VAL A 239 -5.79 6.61 22.29
CA VAL A 239 -5.06 7.20 23.42
C VAL A 239 -5.84 8.36 24.03
N THR A 240 -6.42 9.20 23.20
CA THR A 240 -7.18 10.38 23.60
C THR A 240 -8.26 10.69 22.57
N TYR A 241 -9.22 11.52 22.94
CA TYR A 241 -10.19 12.10 22.02
C TYR A 241 -10.42 13.56 22.41
N THR A 242 -10.58 14.41 21.40
CA THR A 242 -10.93 15.82 21.56
C THR A 242 -12.33 16.01 21.01
N LYS A 243 -13.16 16.75 21.75
CA LYS A 243 -14.48 17.16 21.29
C LYS A 243 -14.36 18.50 20.58
N THR A 244 -14.92 18.59 19.39
CA THR A 244 -15.03 19.86 18.65
C THR A 244 -16.49 20.05 18.31
N LEU A 245 -17.05 21.19 18.70
CA LEU A 245 -18.34 21.62 18.20
C LEU A 245 -18.10 22.13 16.78
N LEU A 246 -18.59 21.37 15.80
CA LEU A 246 -18.67 21.85 14.43
C LEU A 246 -19.85 22.83 14.38
N ASP A 247 -19.57 24.10 14.64
CA ASP A 247 -20.50 25.16 14.26
C ASP A 247 -20.48 25.23 12.73
N CYS A 248 -21.44 24.55 12.08
CA CYS A 248 -21.70 24.75 10.67
C CYS A 248 -22.22 26.18 10.48
N VAL A 249 -21.34 27.08 10.06
CA VAL A 249 -21.68 28.44 9.61
C VAL A 249 -22.30 28.38 8.22
#